data_AF-A0A938LVW6-F1
#
_entry.id   AF-A0A938LVW6-F1
#
_cell.length_a   1.000
_cell.length_b   1.000
_cell.length_c   1.000
_cell.angle_alpha   90.00
_cell.angle_beta   90.00
_cell.angle_gamma   90.00
#
_symmetry.space_group_name_H-M   'P 1'
#
loop_
_entity.id
_entity.type
_entity.pdbx_description
1 polymer ?
#
loop_
_entity_poly.entity_id
_entity_poly.type
_entity_poly.pdbx_seq_one_letter_code
_entity_poly.pdbx_strand_id
1 'polypeptide(L)'
;MAGAAGGSFTILRRRFARISDQPPGGAQDGELAPLVLASAWEDNNQYDRRIVSHLAAAEYADIQLLLAKWRQVPDAPVRLTLGAWEFISPLDAWELLHPFLCSTQMARFEQAAAEVLTEDNPALELPAEERYMASVKGKKWKFSSTLRRGIAEMLALGATREEQSCIGTELRFAARAQSLIQEIIPKNCSWTRWASLDTVLPLLMEAAPDALLDRIEQDIASEQPQLVELMRQEIPGGLVGAAYHCGVLWALETATWPKERFHRIALCLARLNRLDPGGKWGNNWHTIPGTDADGAVSAEALKEWVRTAR
;
A
#
# COMPACT_ATOMS: atom_id res chain seq x y z
N MET A 1 4.88 14.91 10.26
CA MET A 1 3.97 15.25 11.38
C MET A 1 2.71 16.01 10.96
N ALA A 2 2.80 17.09 10.16
CA ALA A 2 1.60 17.66 9.50
C ALA A 2 0.92 16.65 8.53
N GLY A 3 1.73 15.83 7.84
CA GLY A 3 1.23 14.74 7.00
C GLY A 3 0.49 13.65 7.78
N ALA A 4 0.91 13.33 9.00
CA ALA A 4 0.25 12.33 9.86
C ALA A 4 -1.08 12.81 10.47
N ALA A 5 -1.41 14.10 10.31
CA ALA A 5 -2.68 14.72 10.67
C ALA A 5 -3.54 15.04 9.43
N GLY A 6 -3.11 14.61 8.22
CA GLY A 6 -3.79 14.95 6.97
C GLY A 6 -3.93 16.45 6.70
N GLY A 7 -3.08 17.28 7.30
CA GLY A 7 -3.20 18.74 7.26
C GLY A 7 -4.32 19.33 8.15
N SER A 8 -5.01 18.52 8.95
CA SER A 8 -6.05 18.98 9.86
C SER A 8 -5.48 19.51 11.18
N PHE A 9 -5.62 20.81 11.39
CA PHE A 9 -5.22 21.49 12.62
C PHE A 9 -5.95 20.92 13.85
N THR A 10 -7.19 20.43 13.69
CA THR A 10 -7.97 19.82 14.78
C THR A 10 -7.36 18.48 15.22
N ILE A 11 -6.94 17.64 14.27
CA ILE A 11 -6.25 16.37 14.55
C ILE A 11 -4.89 16.62 15.19
N LEU A 12 -4.15 17.62 14.68
CA LEU A 12 -2.89 18.06 15.28
C LEU A 12 -3.10 18.52 16.73
N ARG A 13 -4.11 19.35 16.99
CA ARG A 13 -4.42 19.89 18.32
C ARG A 13 -4.81 18.79 19.31
N ARG A 14 -5.59 17.78 18.88
CA ARG A 14 -5.96 16.62 19.72
C ARG A 14 -4.73 15.81 20.15
N ARG A 15 -3.82 15.53 19.22
CA ARG A 15 -2.56 14.81 19.52
C ARG A 15 -1.66 15.58 20.47
N PHE A 16 -1.58 16.91 20.31
CA PHE A 16 -0.79 17.74 21.23
C PHE A 16 -1.43 17.89 22.62
N ALA A 17 -2.76 17.83 22.73
CA ALA A 17 -3.42 18.15 23.97
C ALA A 17 -3.39 17.02 25.02
N ARG A 18 -3.15 15.74 24.67
CA ARG A 18 -3.48 14.56 25.53
C ARG A 18 -4.93 14.61 26.10
N ILE A 19 -5.75 15.54 25.63
CA ILE A 19 -7.10 15.83 26.11
C ILE A 19 -8.04 15.39 25.01
N SER A 20 -8.50 14.15 25.13
CA SER A 20 -9.91 13.82 25.31
C SER A 20 -10.13 12.37 24.90
N ASP A 21 -10.38 11.50 25.89
CA ASP A 21 -10.89 10.12 25.74
C ASP A 21 -12.32 10.07 25.16
N GLN A 22 -12.72 11.10 24.40
CA GLN A 22 -14.05 11.18 23.80
C GLN A 22 -13.89 11.12 22.29
N PRO A 23 -14.53 10.13 21.64
CA PRO A 23 -14.37 9.91 20.21
C PRO A 23 -14.89 11.09 19.38
N PRO A 24 -14.35 11.31 18.17
CA PRO A 24 -15.06 12.08 17.15
C PRO A 24 -16.49 11.54 17.01
N GLY A 25 -17.48 12.41 17.22
CA GLY A 25 -18.89 12.05 17.02
C GLY A 25 -19.55 11.14 18.06
N GLY A 26 -18.99 10.93 19.27
CA GLY A 26 -19.70 10.22 20.35
C GLY A 26 -20.19 8.81 19.99
N ALA A 27 -19.53 8.13 19.04
CA ALA A 27 -19.95 6.84 18.52
C ALA A 27 -19.87 5.74 19.60
N GLN A 28 -20.99 5.48 20.26
CA GLN A 28 -21.16 4.31 21.13
C GLN A 28 -21.39 3.02 20.34
N ASP A 29 -21.52 3.10 19.01
CA ASP A 29 -21.82 1.96 18.15
C ASP A 29 -20.71 1.78 17.09
N GLY A 30 -20.04 0.62 17.11
CA GLY A 30 -18.99 0.22 16.16
C GLY A 30 -19.48 0.01 14.71
N GLU A 31 -20.55 0.69 14.30
CA GLU A 31 -21.20 0.57 12.97
C GLU A 31 -20.24 0.87 11.82
N LEU A 32 -19.29 1.79 12.02
CA LEU A 32 -18.28 2.14 11.02
C LEU A 32 -17.09 1.18 10.99
N ALA A 33 -16.95 0.28 11.97
CA ALA A 33 -15.75 -0.52 12.13
C ALA A 33 -15.42 -1.38 10.91
N PRO A 34 -16.38 -2.07 10.25
CA PRO A 34 -16.06 -2.81 9.03
C PRO A 34 -15.58 -1.92 7.88
N LEU A 35 -16.04 -0.66 7.83
CA LEU A 35 -15.71 0.27 6.75
C LEU A 35 -14.29 0.84 6.89
N VAL A 36 -13.75 0.90 8.11
CA VAL A 36 -12.36 1.36 8.33
C VAL A 36 -11.36 0.50 7.57
N LEU A 37 -11.67 -0.79 7.38
CA LEU A 37 -10.83 -1.75 6.67
C LEU A 37 -10.65 -1.43 5.18
N ALA A 38 -11.57 -0.65 4.58
CA ALA A 38 -11.39 -0.12 3.23
C ALA A 38 -10.59 1.19 3.22
N SER A 39 -10.57 1.95 4.33
CA SER A 39 -10.05 3.32 4.50
C SER A 39 -10.64 4.39 3.57
N ALA A 40 -10.65 4.14 2.27
CA ALA A 40 -11.24 5.00 1.25
C ALA A 40 -11.62 4.20 -0.01
N TRP A 41 -12.63 4.67 -0.75
CA TRP A 41 -13.08 4.02 -2.00
C TRP A 41 -13.90 4.97 -2.87
N GLU A 42 -14.10 4.63 -4.13
CA GLU A 42 -14.91 5.43 -5.05
C GLU A 42 -16.40 5.09 -4.95
N ASP A 43 -17.22 6.08 -4.61
CA ASP A 43 -18.67 5.92 -4.43
C ASP A 43 -19.37 5.54 -5.73
N ASN A 44 -18.82 5.83 -6.91
CA ASN A 44 -19.42 5.48 -8.22
C ASN A 44 -18.86 4.21 -8.86
N ASN A 45 -17.84 3.58 -8.27
CA ASN A 45 -17.28 2.34 -8.80
C ASN A 45 -18.04 1.13 -8.25
N GLN A 46 -18.74 0.39 -9.11
CA GLN A 46 -19.55 -0.77 -8.70
C GLN A 46 -18.74 -1.89 -8.01
N TYR A 47 -17.46 -2.07 -8.35
CA TYR A 47 -16.61 -3.10 -7.75
C TYR A 47 -16.16 -2.67 -6.35
N ASP A 48 -15.86 -1.38 -6.17
CA ASP A 48 -15.58 -0.83 -4.85
C ASP A 48 -16.79 -0.97 -3.92
N ARG A 49 -17.98 -0.61 -4.41
CA ARG A 49 -19.24 -0.78 -3.67
C ARG A 49 -19.43 -2.22 -3.20
N ARG A 50 -19.16 -3.20 -4.08
CA ARG A 50 -19.27 -4.62 -3.76
C ARG A 50 -18.29 -5.02 -2.65
N ILE A 51 -17.04 -4.56 -2.71
CA ILE A 51 -16.04 -4.85 -1.68
C ILE A 51 -16.46 -4.25 -0.33
N VAL A 52 -16.92 -2.99 -0.33
CA VAL A 52 -17.36 -2.31 0.89
C VAL A 52 -18.59 -2.99 1.50
N SER A 53 -19.57 -3.38 0.67
CA SER A 53 -20.70 -4.20 1.09
C SER A 53 -20.30 -5.54 1.67
N HIS A 54 -19.30 -6.20 1.07
CA HIS A 54 -18.76 -7.44 1.60
C HIS A 54 -18.14 -7.25 2.98
N LEU A 55 -17.31 -6.21 3.18
CA LEU A 55 -16.70 -5.90 4.48
C LEU A 55 -17.76 -5.67 5.56
N ALA A 56 -18.75 -4.83 5.27
CA ALA A 56 -19.82 -4.49 6.20
C ALA A 56 -20.90 -5.58 6.38
N ALA A 57 -20.97 -6.54 5.46
CA ALA A 57 -22.11 -7.45 5.31
C ALA A 57 -23.46 -6.72 5.28
N ALA A 58 -23.51 -5.64 4.50
CA ALA A 58 -24.69 -4.78 4.34
C ALA A 58 -24.83 -4.32 2.88
N GLU A 59 -26.06 -4.00 2.48
CA GLU A 59 -26.32 -3.42 1.17
C GLU A 59 -25.68 -2.03 1.06
N TYR A 60 -25.14 -1.70 -0.12
CA TYR A 60 -24.39 -0.46 -0.28
C TYR A 60 -25.26 0.78 -0.04
N ALA A 61 -26.56 0.71 -0.33
CA ALA A 61 -27.50 1.80 -0.06
C ALA A 61 -27.59 2.13 1.44
N ASP A 62 -27.59 1.11 2.31
CA ASP A 62 -27.63 1.31 3.76
C ASP A 62 -26.30 1.91 4.26
N ILE A 63 -25.18 1.48 3.67
CA ILE A 63 -23.85 2.05 3.94
C ILE A 63 -23.79 3.52 3.53
N GLN A 64 -24.36 3.89 2.39
CA GLN A 64 -24.42 5.30 1.96
C GLN A 64 -25.24 6.16 2.92
N LEU A 65 -26.38 5.66 3.42
CA LEU A 65 -27.19 6.35 4.43
C LEU A 65 -26.42 6.51 5.75
N LEU A 66 -25.73 5.46 6.18
CA LEU A 66 -24.86 5.47 7.35
C LEU A 66 -23.76 6.54 7.22
N LEU A 67 -23.03 6.56 6.11
CA LEU A 67 -21.96 7.53 5.87
C LEU A 67 -22.50 8.96 5.73
N ALA A 68 -23.67 9.14 5.13
CA ALA A 68 -24.33 10.44 5.05
C ALA A 68 -24.73 10.98 6.44
N LYS A 69 -25.16 10.11 7.36
CA LYS A 69 -25.39 10.44 8.78
C LYS A 69 -24.07 10.85 9.45
N TRP A 70 -23.03 10.02 9.35
CA TRP A 70 -21.73 10.26 10.00
C TRP A 70 -20.96 11.46 9.44
N ARG A 71 -21.19 11.83 8.18
CA ARG A 71 -20.61 13.04 7.58
C ARG A 71 -21.17 14.33 8.21
N GLN A 72 -22.35 14.29 8.82
CA GLN A 72 -23.02 15.48 9.35
C GLN A 72 -22.72 15.75 10.83
N VAL A 73 -22.11 14.80 11.54
CA VAL A 73 -21.82 14.99 12.97
C VAL A 73 -20.67 16.00 13.16
N PRO A 74 -20.65 16.76 14.27
CA PRO A 74 -19.48 17.54 14.64
C PRO A 74 -18.24 16.65 14.74
N ASP A 75 -17.13 17.08 14.13
CA ASP A 75 -15.90 16.28 14.02
C ASP A 75 -16.14 14.95 13.27
N ALA A 76 -16.79 15.02 12.11
CA ALA A 76 -17.14 13.87 11.29
C ALA A 76 -15.94 12.95 11.01
N PRO A 77 -16.05 11.63 11.21
CA PRO A 77 -14.95 10.69 10.96
C PRO A 77 -14.70 10.43 9.47
N VAL A 78 -15.72 10.68 8.63
CA VAL A 78 -15.70 10.43 7.19
C VAL A 78 -16.07 11.67 6.39
N ARG A 79 -15.58 11.74 5.16
CA ARG A 79 -15.98 12.75 4.18
C ARG A 79 -16.12 12.14 2.78
N LEU A 80 -16.86 12.85 1.92
CA LEU A 80 -17.00 12.52 0.51
C LEU A 80 -16.33 13.63 -0.31
N THR A 81 -15.20 13.31 -0.94
CA THR A 81 -14.38 14.25 -1.72
C THR A 81 -14.29 13.75 -3.15
N LEU A 82 -14.72 14.55 -4.12
CA LEU A 82 -14.64 14.21 -5.56
C LEU A 82 -15.21 12.82 -5.91
N GLY A 83 -16.26 12.39 -5.22
CA GLY A 83 -16.89 11.08 -5.43
C GLY A 83 -16.20 9.90 -4.75
N ALA A 84 -15.20 10.14 -3.89
CA ALA A 84 -14.59 9.12 -3.04
C ALA A 84 -14.94 9.33 -1.57
N TRP A 85 -15.37 8.25 -0.90
CA TRP A 85 -15.50 8.21 0.55
C TRP A 85 -14.11 7.97 1.16
N GLU A 86 -13.80 8.67 2.24
CA GLU A 86 -12.54 8.50 2.97
C GLU A 86 -12.72 8.80 4.47
N PHE A 87 -12.01 8.06 5.32
CA PHE A 87 -11.82 8.46 6.71
C PHE A 87 -10.86 9.65 6.78
N ILE A 88 -11.22 10.70 7.53
CA ILE A 88 -10.42 11.95 7.57
C ILE A 88 -9.04 11.69 8.17
N SER A 89 -8.96 10.81 9.16
CA SER A 89 -7.73 10.32 9.76
C SER A 89 -7.83 8.80 9.88
N PRO A 90 -7.27 8.05 8.92
CA PRO A 90 -7.33 6.60 8.94
C PRO A 90 -6.72 6.00 10.22
N LEU A 91 -5.64 6.60 10.73
CA LEU A 91 -5.04 6.18 11.99
C LEU A 91 -5.95 6.43 13.20
N ASP A 92 -6.54 7.62 13.34
CA ASP A 92 -7.40 7.87 14.51
C ASP A 92 -8.69 7.05 14.42
N ALA A 93 -9.20 6.82 13.20
CA ALA A 93 -10.32 5.92 12.96
C ALA A 93 -9.97 4.47 13.33
N TRP A 94 -8.78 4.00 12.96
CA TRP A 94 -8.27 2.68 13.33
C TRP A 94 -8.21 2.51 14.86
N GLU A 95 -7.55 3.42 15.56
CA GLU A 95 -7.42 3.37 17.03
C GLU A 95 -8.80 3.33 17.73
N LEU A 96 -9.79 4.01 17.17
CA LEU A 96 -11.15 4.02 17.71
C LEU A 96 -11.96 2.76 17.36
N LEU A 97 -11.84 2.27 16.13
CA LEU A 97 -12.77 1.29 15.57
C LEU A 97 -12.25 -0.15 15.63
N HIS A 98 -10.93 -0.37 15.72
CA HIS A 98 -10.36 -1.71 15.79
C HIS A 98 -10.90 -2.57 16.95
N PRO A 99 -11.28 -2.04 18.15
CA PRO A 99 -11.82 -2.87 19.22
C PRO A 99 -13.18 -3.51 18.90
N PHE A 100 -13.88 -3.02 17.86
CA PHE A 100 -15.16 -3.55 17.40
C PHE A 100 -15.00 -4.57 16.26
N LEU A 101 -13.78 -4.81 15.79
CA LEU A 101 -13.49 -5.84 14.79
C LEU A 101 -13.37 -7.20 15.48
N CYS A 102 -13.93 -8.25 14.86
CA CYS A 102 -13.73 -9.61 15.30
C CYS A 102 -13.19 -10.48 14.16
N SER A 103 -12.91 -11.76 14.45
CA SER A 103 -12.37 -12.72 13.49
C SER A 103 -13.21 -12.85 12.21
N THR A 104 -14.53 -12.62 12.30
CA THR A 104 -15.44 -12.67 11.14
C THR A 104 -15.20 -11.49 10.20
N GLN A 105 -15.11 -10.26 10.71
CA GLN A 105 -14.76 -9.10 9.87
C GLN A 105 -13.36 -9.25 9.28
N MET A 106 -12.42 -9.79 10.06
CA MET A 106 -11.05 -10.03 9.57
C MET A 106 -10.97 -11.05 8.45
N ALA A 107 -11.76 -12.13 8.50
CA ALA A 107 -11.83 -13.09 7.40
C ALA A 107 -12.38 -12.47 6.11
N ARG A 108 -13.37 -11.57 6.21
CA ARG A 108 -13.88 -10.81 5.06
C ARG A 108 -12.85 -9.83 4.53
N PHE A 109 -12.10 -9.19 5.43
CA PHE A 109 -11.01 -8.30 5.04
C PHE A 109 -9.93 -9.02 4.25
N GLU A 110 -9.50 -10.21 4.68
CA GLU A 110 -8.51 -10.99 3.93
C GLU A 110 -9.00 -11.37 2.54
N GLN A 111 -10.25 -11.82 2.42
CA GLN A 111 -10.86 -12.14 1.13
C GLN A 111 -10.91 -10.90 0.22
N ALA A 112 -11.34 -9.76 0.75
CA ALA A 112 -11.36 -8.50 0.03
C ALA A 112 -9.95 -8.04 -0.38
N ALA A 113 -8.98 -8.12 0.51
CA ALA A 113 -7.61 -7.71 0.26
C ALA A 113 -6.95 -8.59 -0.81
N ALA A 114 -7.12 -9.92 -0.71
CA ALA A 114 -6.67 -10.85 -1.72
C ALA A 114 -7.33 -10.56 -3.08
N GLU A 115 -8.64 -10.38 -3.13
CA GLU A 115 -9.35 -10.10 -4.39
C GLU A 115 -8.88 -8.78 -5.03
N VAL A 116 -8.80 -7.71 -4.24
CA VAL A 116 -8.48 -6.36 -4.74
C VAL A 116 -7.03 -6.26 -5.17
N LEU A 117 -6.09 -6.73 -4.33
CA LEU A 117 -4.66 -6.58 -4.59
C LEU A 117 -4.14 -7.64 -5.57
N THR A 118 -4.90 -8.72 -5.80
CA THR A 118 -4.59 -9.72 -6.84
C THR A 118 -5.16 -9.36 -8.22
N GLU A 119 -5.77 -8.18 -8.40
CA GLU A 119 -6.04 -7.67 -9.76
C GLU A 119 -4.73 -7.20 -10.43
N ASP A 120 -4.43 -7.76 -11.61
CA ASP A 120 -3.36 -7.29 -12.50
C ASP A 120 -3.83 -6.11 -13.33
N ASN A 121 -2.90 -5.21 -13.68
CA ASN A 121 -3.14 -4.02 -14.49
C ASN A 121 -3.60 -4.44 -15.89
N PRO A 122 -4.87 -4.18 -16.25
CA PRO A 122 -5.41 -4.62 -17.54
C PRO A 122 -4.69 -3.98 -18.73
N ALA A 123 -4.01 -2.84 -18.54
CA ALA A 123 -3.22 -2.20 -19.58
C ALA A 123 -2.02 -3.06 -20.03
N LEU A 124 -1.50 -3.94 -19.17
CA LEU A 124 -0.34 -4.80 -19.48
C LEU A 124 -0.70 -5.96 -20.42
N GLU A 125 -1.99 -6.21 -20.66
CA GLU A 125 -2.46 -7.12 -21.72
C GLU A 125 -2.25 -6.54 -23.13
N LEU A 126 -1.97 -5.24 -23.24
CA LEU A 126 -1.69 -4.56 -24.50
C LEU A 126 -0.18 -4.52 -24.80
N PRO A 127 0.20 -4.51 -26.09
CA PRO A 127 1.56 -4.18 -26.50
C PRO A 127 2.01 -2.83 -25.92
N ALA A 128 3.30 -2.68 -25.65
CA ALA A 128 3.87 -1.52 -24.96
C ALA A 128 3.44 -0.18 -25.59
N GLU A 129 3.51 -0.10 -26.91
CA GLU A 129 3.12 1.04 -27.73
C GLU A 129 1.63 1.39 -27.68
N GLU A 130 0.76 0.49 -27.20
CA GLU A 130 -0.68 0.71 -27.10
C GLU A 130 -1.16 0.95 -25.66
N ARG A 131 -0.31 0.79 -24.65
CA ARG A 131 -0.73 0.86 -23.23
C ARG A 131 -1.27 2.25 -22.85
N TYR A 132 -0.79 3.31 -23.48
CA TYR A 132 -1.27 4.68 -23.23
C TYR A 132 -2.74 4.90 -23.60
N MET A 133 -3.29 4.06 -24.49
CA MET A 133 -4.69 4.10 -24.90
C MET A 133 -5.54 2.99 -24.24
N ALA A 134 -5.04 2.33 -23.18
CA ALA A 134 -5.71 1.25 -22.48
C ALA A 134 -7.17 1.57 -22.11
N SER A 135 -7.41 2.77 -21.56
CA SER A 135 -8.76 3.22 -21.19
C SER A 135 -9.72 3.31 -22.38
N VAL A 136 -9.23 3.72 -23.56
CA VAL A 136 -10.02 3.79 -24.80
C VAL A 136 -10.31 2.38 -25.31
N LYS A 137 -9.36 1.46 -25.16
CA LYS A 137 -9.51 0.03 -25.49
C LYS A 137 -10.27 -0.78 -24.43
N GLY A 138 -10.88 -0.13 -23.44
CA GLY A 138 -11.67 -0.80 -22.40
C GLY A 138 -10.85 -1.58 -21.36
N LYS A 139 -9.51 -1.46 -21.37
CA LYS A 139 -8.61 -2.03 -20.37
C LYS A 139 -8.56 -1.10 -19.15
N LYS A 140 -9.56 -1.23 -18.29
CA LYS A 140 -9.72 -0.43 -17.08
C LYS A 140 -9.70 -1.33 -15.86
N TRP A 141 -9.07 -0.84 -14.79
CA TRP A 141 -9.14 -1.45 -13.47
C TRP A 141 -10.60 -1.62 -13.03
N LYS A 142 -10.90 -2.77 -12.43
CA LYS A 142 -12.17 -3.01 -11.74
C LYS A 142 -12.17 -2.23 -10.44
N PHE A 143 -11.15 -2.43 -9.60
CA PHE A 143 -11.03 -1.77 -8.31
C PHE A 143 -10.34 -0.41 -8.46
N SER A 144 -10.88 0.62 -7.82
CA SER A 144 -10.27 1.94 -7.89
C SER A 144 -8.89 1.96 -7.23
N SER A 145 -8.04 2.89 -7.69
CA SER A 145 -6.76 3.15 -7.01
C SER A 145 -6.95 3.60 -5.55
N THR A 146 -8.06 4.30 -5.26
CA THR A 146 -8.45 4.73 -3.93
C THR A 146 -8.65 3.53 -3.00
N LEU A 147 -9.44 2.53 -3.42
CA LEU A 147 -9.68 1.32 -2.63
C LEU A 147 -8.43 0.44 -2.52
N ARG A 148 -7.69 0.23 -3.63
CA ARG A 148 -6.44 -0.54 -3.61
C ARG A 148 -5.46 0.02 -2.59
N ARG A 149 -5.28 1.35 -2.59
CA ARG A 149 -4.42 2.03 -1.60
C ARG A 149 -4.99 1.94 -0.20
N GLY A 150 -6.29 2.14 -0.02
CA GLY A 150 -6.93 2.10 1.30
C GLY A 150 -6.81 0.75 2.00
N ILE A 151 -6.99 -0.36 1.27
CA ILE A 151 -6.76 -1.71 1.80
C ILE A 151 -5.29 -1.91 2.18
N ALA A 152 -4.35 -1.51 1.32
CA ALA A 152 -2.92 -1.64 1.60
C ALA A 152 -2.50 -0.79 2.82
N GLU A 153 -3.08 0.40 2.98
CA GLU A 153 -2.87 1.28 4.14
C GLU A 153 -3.36 0.61 5.43
N MET A 154 -4.52 -0.06 5.41
CA MET A 154 -5.03 -0.76 6.59
C MET A 154 -4.23 -2.00 6.94
N LEU A 155 -3.66 -2.71 5.95
CA LEU A 155 -2.69 -3.77 6.21
C LEU A 155 -1.46 -3.23 6.94
N ALA A 156 -0.90 -2.11 6.45
CA ALA A 156 0.27 -1.46 7.05
C ALA A 156 -0.03 -0.95 8.47
N LEU A 157 -1.12 -0.20 8.66
CA LEU A 157 -1.52 0.31 9.97
C LEU A 157 -1.80 -0.82 10.96
N GLY A 158 -2.57 -1.83 10.56
CA GLY A 158 -2.90 -2.95 11.43
C GLY A 158 -1.66 -3.73 11.90
N ALA A 159 -0.75 -4.05 10.97
CA ALA A 159 0.45 -4.82 11.29
C ALA A 159 1.46 -4.02 12.14
N THR A 160 1.68 -2.74 11.84
CA THR A 160 2.60 -1.89 12.61
C THR A 160 2.09 -1.58 14.03
N ARG A 161 0.78 -1.60 14.24
CA ARG A 161 0.14 -1.35 15.54
C ARG A 161 0.01 -2.59 16.40
N GLU A 162 0.04 -3.78 15.82
CA GLU A 162 0.03 -5.04 16.58
C GLU A 162 1.21 -5.12 17.57
N GLU A 163 2.38 -4.59 17.20
CA GLU A 163 3.55 -4.55 18.09
C GLU A 163 3.39 -3.55 19.26
N GLN A 164 2.44 -2.61 19.17
CA GLN A 164 2.31 -1.47 20.08
C GLN A 164 1.09 -1.55 21.01
N SER A 165 0.15 -2.46 20.77
CA SER A 165 -1.08 -2.60 21.56
C SER A 165 -1.37 -4.06 21.92
N CYS A 166 -1.83 -4.29 23.15
CA CYS A 166 -2.25 -5.61 23.65
C CYS A 166 -3.49 -6.18 22.94
N ILE A 167 -4.21 -5.39 22.13
CA ILE A 167 -5.40 -5.80 21.37
C ILE A 167 -5.01 -6.36 19.99
N GLY A 168 -3.83 -6.00 19.47
CA GLY A 168 -3.33 -6.48 18.17
C GLY A 168 -3.13 -7.99 18.08
N THR A 169 -2.88 -8.65 19.22
CA THR A 169 -2.63 -10.09 19.29
C THR A 169 -3.86 -10.95 19.03
N GLU A 170 -5.08 -10.45 19.25
CA GLU A 170 -6.32 -11.19 19.01
C GLU A 170 -6.67 -11.24 17.51
N LEU A 171 -6.40 -10.16 16.77
CA LEU A 171 -6.71 -10.06 15.34
C LEU A 171 -5.59 -10.58 14.44
N ARG A 172 -4.36 -10.70 14.96
CA ARG A 172 -3.17 -11.30 14.31
C ARG A 172 -2.81 -10.64 12.97
N PHE A 173 -2.95 -9.33 12.86
CA PHE A 173 -2.76 -8.56 11.61
C PHE A 173 -1.44 -8.85 10.91
N ALA A 174 -0.32 -8.92 11.62
CA ALA A 174 1.00 -9.19 11.07
C ALA A 174 1.06 -10.58 10.41
N ALA A 175 0.50 -11.60 11.06
CA ALA A 175 0.41 -12.95 10.49
C ALA A 175 -0.47 -12.97 9.24
N ARG A 176 -1.60 -12.26 9.27
CA ARG A 176 -2.51 -12.13 8.12
C ARG A 176 -1.86 -11.39 6.95
N ALA A 177 -1.17 -10.29 7.23
CA ALA A 177 -0.41 -9.52 6.24
C ALA A 177 0.68 -10.37 5.59
N GLN A 178 1.43 -11.15 6.39
CA GLN A 178 2.41 -12.10 5.87
C GLN A 178 1.77 -13.13 4.93
N SER A 179 0.66 -13.76 5.34
CA SER A 179 -0.06 -14.72 4.49
C SER A 179 -0.58 -14.08 3.20
N LEU A 180 -1.16 -12.89 3.28
CA LEU A 180 -1.65 -12.15 2.11
C LEU A 180 -0.52 -11.79 1.15
N ILE A 181 0.64 -11.32 1.61
CA ILE A 181 1.78 -11.04 0.73
C ILE A 181 2.22 -12.31 0.00
N GLN A 182 2.23 -13.45 0.69
CA GLN A 182 2.61 -14.73 0.07
C GLN A 182 1.63 -15.19 -1.01
N GLU A 183 0.36 -14.81 -0.89
CA GLU A 183 -0.71 -15.07 -1.88
C GLU A 183 -0.65 -14.08 -3.06
N ILE A 184 -0.59 -12.77 -2.77
CA ILE A 184 -0.55 -11.70 -3.76
C ILE A 184 0.73 -11.78 -4.62
N ILE A 185 1.85 -12.15 -3.99
CA ILE A 185 3.16 -12.29 -4.63
C ILE A 185 3.63 -13.75 -4.42
N PRO A 186 3.19 -14.68 -5.28
CA PRO A 186 3.62 -16.07 -5.21
C PRO A 186 5.10 -16.21 -5.61
N LYS A 187 5.71 -17.38 -5.37
CA LYS A 187 7.14 -17.60 -5.67
C LYS A 187 7.51 -17.40 -7.15
N ASN A 188 6.61 -17.70 -8.06
CA ASN A 188 6.74 -17.52 -9.51
C ASN A 188 5.95 -16.29 -10.00
N CYS A 189 5.99 -15.21 -9.22
CA CYS A 189 5.32 -13.94 -9.50
C CYS A 189 5.81 -13.36 -10.84
N SER A 190 4.89 -13.06 -11.76
CA SER A 190 5.24 -12.46 -13.05
C SER A 190 5.63 -11.00 -12.94
N TRP A 191 6.37 -10.48 -13.93
CA TRP A 191 6.69 -9.05 -13.99
C TRP A 191 5.43 -8.17 -14.05
N THR A 192 4.35 -8.66 -14.68
CA THR A 192 3.07 -7.94 -14.74
C THR A 192 2.45 -7.77 -13.36
N ARG A 193 2.56 -8.78 -12.49
CA ARG A 193 2.09 -8.73 -11.11
C ARG A 193 2.85 -7.69 -10.30
N TRP A 194 4.19 -7.69 -10.40
CA TRP A 194 5.03 -6.66 -9.80
C TRP A 194 4.65 -5.25 -10.26
N ALA A 195 4.50 -5.05 -11.57
CA ALA A 195 4.07 -3.77 -12.15
C ALA A 195 2.67 -3.34 -11.69
N SER A 196 1.79 -4.30 -11.41
CA SER A 196 0.40 -4.03 -10.98
C SER A 196 0.29 -3.58 -9.53
N LEU A 197 1.31 -3.90 -8.72
CA LEU A 197 1.38 -3.55 -7.30
C LEU A 197 2.18 -2.26 -7.06
N ASP A 198 2.78 -1.68 -8.10
CA ASP A 198 3.68 -0.51 -8.06
C ASP A 198 3.34 0.51 -6.95
N THR A 199 2.15 1.11 -7.00
CA THR A 199 1.75 2.18 -6.07
C THR A 199 1.45 1.72 -4.64
N VAL A 200 1.31 0.42 -4.41
CA VAL A 200 0.96 -0.16 -3.08
C VAL A 200 2.10 -0.98 -2.48
N LEU A 201 3.15 -1.32 -3.25
CA LEU A 201 4.32 -2.06 -2.77
C LEU A 201 4.96 -1.44 -1.52
N PRO A 202 5.12 -0.10 -1.39
CA PRO A 202 5.64 0.50 -0.16
C PRO A 202 4.78 0.19 1.07
N LEU A 203 3.45 0.22 0.95
CA LEU A 203 2.53 -0.10 2.05
C LEU A 203 2.57 -1.59 2.39
N LEU A 204 2.70 -2.46 1.39
CA LEU A 204 2.90 -3.90 1.62
C LEU A 204 4.23 -4.18 2.32
N MET A 205 5.27 -3.41 2.00
CA MET A 205 6.56 -3.49 2.70
C MET A 205 6.43 -3.07 4.17
N GLU A 206 5.66 -2.02 4.48
CA GLU A 206 5.38 -1.64 5.87
C GLU A 206 4.59 -2.73 6.61
N ALA A 207 3.63 -3.37 5.92
CA ALA A 207 2.74 -4.36 6.52
C ALA A 207 3.45 -5.67 6.90
N ALA A 208 4.29 -6.21 6.01
CA ALA A 208 5.03 -7.44 6.28
C ALA A 208 6.39 -7.42 5.54
N PRO A 209 7.38 -6.68 6.08
CA PRO A 209 8.63 -6.39 5.38
C PRO A 209 9.44 -7.65 5.06
N ASP A 210 9.55 -8.58 6.02
CA ASP A 210 10.34 -9.79 5.80
C ASP A 210 9.69 -10.70 4.75
N ALA A 211 8.36 -10.77 4.71
CA ALA A 211 7.64 -11.56 3.72
C ALA A 211 7.84 -11.01 2.29
N LEU A 212 7.81 -9.69 2.13
CA LEU A 212 8.04 -9.05 0.84
C LEU A 212 9.52 -9.14 0.41
N LEU A 213 10.46 -8.90 1.33
CA LEU A 213 11.88 -9.06 1.08
C LEU A 213 12.23 -10.49 0.66
N ASP A 214 11.64 -11.50 1.31
CA ASP A 214 11.82 -12.90 0.91
C ASP A 214 11.41 -13.13 -0.56
N ARG A 215 10.33 -12.48 -1.03
CA ARG A 215 9.88 -12.58 -2.42
C ARG A 215 10.81 -11.89 -3.40
N ILE A 216 11.27 -10.69 -3.06
CA ILE A 216 12.26 -9.96 -3.87
C ILE A 216 13.55 -10.78 -3.97
N GLU A 217 14.08 -11.27 -2.84
CA GLU A 217 15.30 -12.07 -2.78
C GLU A 217 15.20 -13.37 -3.58
N GLN A 218 14.04 -14.03 -3.53
CA GLN A 218 13.78 -15.25 -4.30
C GLN A 218 13.74 -14.97 -5.81
N ASP A 219 13.09 -13.89 -6.24
CA ASP A 219 12.99 -13.54 -7.66
C ASP A 219 14.37 -13.19 -8.24
N ILE A 220 15.13 -12.29 -7.58
CA ILE A 220 16.45 -11.85 -8.06
C ILE A 220 17.51 -12.97 -8.04
N ALA A 221 17.29 -14.03 -7.25
CA ALA A 221 18.16 -15.19 -7.20
C ALA A 221 17.79 -16.28 -8.23
N SER A 222 16.65 -16.14 -8.90
CA SER A 222 16.20 -17.10 -9.92
C SER A 222 17.00 -16.99 -11.22
N GLU A 223 16.94 -18.02 -12.06
CA GLU A 223 17.60 -18.01 -13.38
C GLU A 223 17.01 -16.96 -14.34
N GLN A 224 15.71 -16.64 -14.18
CA GLN A 224 14.99 -15.68 -14.99
C GLN A 224 14.19 -14.71 -14.12
N PRO A 225 14.86 -13.77 -13.43
CA PRO A 225 14.20 -12.83 -12.51
C PRO A 225 13.13 -12.01 -13.22
N GLN A 226 11.91 -12.03 -12.68
CA GLN A 226 10.79 -11.28 -13.24
C GLN A 226 10.91 -9.78 -12.95
N LEU A 227 11.64 -9.40 -11.90
CA LEU A 227 12.04 -8.01 -11.66
C LEU A 227 13.00 -7.49 -12.72
N VAL A 228 13.79 -8.35 -13.36
CA VAL A 228 14.63 -7.94 -14.51
C VAL A 228 13.76 -7.76 -15.75
N GLU A 229 12.80 -8.65 -15.97
CA GLU A 229 11.84 -8.47 -17.06
C GLU A 229 10.98 -7.21 -16.86
N LEU A 230 10.58 -6.89 -15.62
CA LEU A 230 9.90 -5.64 -15.25
C LEU A 230 10.67 -4.41 -15.75
N MET A 231 11.99 -4.38 -15.52
CA MET A 231 12.87 -3.29 -15.97
C MET A 231 12.99 -3.24 -17.50
N ARG A 232 12.98 -4.39 -18.18
CA ARG A 232 12.97 -4.46 -19.66
C ARG A 232 11.68 -3.91 -20.27
N GLN A 233 10.57 -3.96 -19.53
CA GLN A 233 9.24 -3.54 -19.99
C GLN A 233 9.00 -2.02 -19.83
N GLU A 234 9.96 -1.29 -19.27
CA GLU A 234 9.90 0.16 -19.14
C GLU A 234 9.81 0.85 -20.50
N ILE A 235 8.96 1.87 -20.60
CA ILE A 235 8.72 2.60 -21.84
C ILE A 235 9.31 4.00 -21.69
N PRO A 236 10.47 4.33 -22.28
CA PRO A 236 11.07 5.65 -22.13
C PRO A 236 10.18 6.75 -22.73
N GLY A 237 10.03 7.86 -22.03
CA GLY A 237 9.30 9.04 -22.52
C GLY A 237 8.55 9.75 -21.42
N GLY A 238 8.28 11.05 -21.56
CA GLY A 238 7.60 11.86 -20.53
C GLY A 238 6.17 11.41 -20.25
N LEU A 239 5.18 12.08 -20.83
CA LEU A 239 3.76 11.86 -20.52
C LEU A 239 3.23 10.44 -20.87
N VAL A 240 3.96 9.69 -21.70
CA VAL A 240 3.56 8.38 -22.26
C VAL A 240 4.42 7.23 -21.71
N GLY A 241 5.47 7.56 -20.95
CA GLY A 241 6.35 6.54 -20.41
C GLY A 241 5.78 5.83 -19.19
N ALA A 242 6.31 4.64 -18.92
CA ALA A 242 6.06 3.90 -17.69
C ALA A 242 7.39 3.40 -17.09
N ALA A 243 7.57 3.67 -15.79
CA ALA A 243 8.70 3.21 -14.98
C ALA A 243 8.19 2.26 -13.89
N TYR A 244 8.01 0.99 -14.24
CA TYR A 244 7.35 0.00 -13.37
C TYR A 244 8.20 -0.45 -12.18
N HIS A 245 9.52 -0.25 -12.23
CA HIS A 245 10.45 -0.63 -11.17
C HIS A 245 10.40 0.30 -9.95
N CYS A 246 9.86 1.52 -10.11
CA CYS A 246 9.87 2.54 -9.07
C CYS A 246 9.15 2.08 -7.79
N GLY A 247 8.07 1.32 -7.88
CA GLY A 247 7.37 0.77 -6.72
C GLY A 247 8.21 -0.20 -5.91
N VAL A 248 9.04 -1.03 -6.57
CA VAL A 248 9.96 -1.95 -5.89
C VAL A 248 11.08 -1.16 -5.21
N LEU A 249 11.62 -0.15 -5.90
CA LEU A 249 12.63 0.74 -5.34
C LEU A 249 12.11 1.47 -4.10
N TRP A 250 10.95 2.12 -4.19
CA TRP A 250 10.34 2.83 -3.06
C TRP A 250 9.96 1.88 -1.92
N ALA A 251 9.53 0.65 -2.22
CA ALA A 251 9.30 -0.35 -1.19
C ALA A 251 10.59 -0.69 -0.43
N LEU A 252 11.69 -0.93 -1.15
CA LEU A 252 13.01 -1.16 -0.52
C LEU A 252 13.45 0.05 0.31
N GLU A 253 13.25 1.28 -0.16
CA GLU A 253 13.52 2.51 0.59
C GLU A 253 12.68 2.59 1.88
N THR A 254 11.39 2.25 1.82
CA THR A 254 10.50 2.21 2.99
C THR A 254 10.94 1.19 4.04
N ALA A 255 11.62 0.10 3.65
CA ALA A 255 12.14 -0.89 4.60
C ALA A 255 13.47 -0.49 5.27
N THR A 256 14.12 0.61 4.87
CA THR A 256 15.49 0.94 5.32
C THR A 256 15.60 1.43 6.77
N TRP A 257 14.50 1.81 7.40
CA TRP A 257 14.52 2.48 8.71
C TRP A 257 14.94 1.59 9.90
N PRO A 258 14.62 0.28 9.95
CA PRO A 258 15.14 -0.64 10.96
C PRO A 258 16.54 -1.18 10.58
N LYS A 259 17.47 -1.17 11.54
CA LYS A 259 18.87 -1.60 11.32
C LYS A 259 18.98 -3.08 10.92
N GLU A 260 18.01 -3.88 11.34
CA GLU A 260 18.00 -5.33 11.22
C GLU A 260 17.91 -5.78 9.75
N ARG A 261 17.18 -5.02 8.92
CA ARG A 261 16.90 -5.35 7.51
C ARG A 261 17.85 -4.67 6.51
N PHE A 262 18.64 -3.71 6.96
CA PHE A 262 19.53 -2.92 6.11
C PHE A 262 20.45 -3.76 5.22
N HIS A 263 21.06 -4.81 5.78
CA HIS A 263 21.97 -5.67 5.04
C HIS A 263 21.27 -6.41 3.87
N ARG A 264 20.03 -6.87 4.09
CA ARG A 264 19.20 -7.54 3.06
C ARG A 264 18.87 -6.58 1.93
N ILE A 265 18.43 -5.37 2.28
CA ILE A 265 18.05 -4.33 1.33
C ILE A 265 19.25 -3.91 0.47
N ALA A 266 20.41 -3.66 1.10
CA ALA A 266 21.63 -3.30 0.39
C ALA A 266 22.05 -4.38 -0.62
N LEU A 267 21.95 -5.66 -0.24
CA LEU A 267 22.22 -6.78 -1.14
C LEU A 267 21.20 -6.88 -2.28
N CYS A 268 19.92 -6.65 -2.00
CA CYS A 268 18.88 -6.63 -3.05
C CYS A 268 19.15 -5.53 -4.07
N LEU A 269 19.42 -4.30 -3.60
CA LEU A 269 19.73 -3.16 -4.47
C LEU A 269 20.99 -3.41 -5.30
N ALA A 270 22.07 -3.92 -4.70
CA ALA A 270 23.31 -4.24 -5.41
C ALA A 270 23.11 -5.34 -6.48
N ARG A 271 22.29 -6.35 -6.18
CA ARG A 271 21.95 -7.41 -7.15
C ARG A 271 21.09 -6.90 -8.29
N LEU A 272 20.03 -6.14 -7.99
CA LEU A 272 19.18 -5.51 -9.00
C LEU A 272 20.02 -4.61 -9.91
N ASN A 273 20.94 -3.83 -9.32
CA ASN A 273 21.89 -2.99 -10.04
C ASN A 273 22.79 -3.80 -10.99
N ARG A 274 23.30 -4.95 -10.56
CA ARG A 274 24.10 -5.82 -11.42
C ARG A 274 23.29 -6.48 -12.55
N LEU A 275 22.01 -6.75 -12.31
CA LEU A 275 21.13 -7.47 -13.23
C LEU A 275 20.39 -6.56 -14.23
N ASP A 276 20.46 -5.25 -14.03
CA ASP A 276 19.70 -4.33 -14.87
C ASP A 276 20.15 -4.38 -16.35
N PRO A 277 19.19 -4.39 -17.28
CA PRO A 277 19.47 -4.40 -18.72
C PRO A 277 20.03 -3.11 -19.32
N GLY A 278 20.24 -2.03 -18.55
CA GLY A 278 20.67 -0.71 -19.02
C GLY A 278 19.52 0.22 -19.38
N GLY A 279 18.59 0.46 -18.44
CA GLY A 279 17.41 1.32 -18.60
C GLY A 279 17.70 2.78 -18.99
N LYS A 280 16.71 3.47 -19.58
CA LYS A 280 16.82 4.86 -20.08
C LYS A 280 16.16 5.92 -19.18
N TRP A 281 15.68 5.55 -17.99
CA TRP A 281 14.93 6.44 -17.11
C TRP A 281 15.82 7.22 -16.15
N GLY A 282 15.43 8.42 -15.72
CA GLY A 282 16.22 9.23 -14.78
C GLY A 282 16.30 8.65 -13.36
N ASN A 283 15.30 7.85 -12.98
CA ASN A 283 15.31 7.06 -11.74
C ASN A 283 16.03 5.74 -11.98
N ASN A 284 17.31 5.83 -12.33
CA ASN A 284 18.14 4.65 -12.40
C ASN A 284 18.50 4.23 -10.97
N TRP A 285 18.32 2.94 -10.68
CA TRP A 285 18.99 2.24 -9.59
C TRP A 285 20.52 2.50 -9.56
N HIS A 286 21.10 3.02 -10.66
CA HIS A 286 22.49 3.47 -10.80
C HIS A 286 22.92 4.57 -9.83
N THR A 287 22.00 5.31 -9.22
CA THR A 287 22.37 6.35 -8.24
C THR A 287 21.93 5.96 -6.84
N ILE A 288 22.36 4.78 -6.35
CA ILE A 288 22.67 4.69 -4.93
C ILE A 288 23.86 5.64 -4.72
N PRO A 289 23.79 6.65 -3.84
CA PRO A 289 24.90 7.59 -3.70
C PRO A 289 26.20 6.87 -3.32
N GLY A 290 27.21 7.03 -4.17
CA GLY A 290 28.51 6.34 -4.14
C GLY A 290 28.56 4.94 -4.74
N THR A 291 27.69 4.68 -5.73
CA THR A 291 27.93 3.64 -6.73
C THR A 291 29.00 4.14 -7.71
N ASP A 292 30.06 3.37 -7.93
CA ASP A 292 31.06 3.68 -8.94
C ASP A 292 30.56 3.35 -10.36
N ALA A 293 31.33 3.74 -11.39
CA ALA A 293 30.97 3.53 -12.79
C ALA A 293 30.83 2.04 -13.17
N ASP A 294 31.34 1.12 -12.33
CA ASP A 294 31.30 -0.32 -12.52
C ASP A 294 30.14 -0.98 -11.75
N GLY A 295 29.31 -0.18 -11.06
CA GLY A 295 28.15 -0.66 -10.31
C GLY A 295 28.48 -1.17 -8.90
N ALA A 296 29.70 -0.98 -8.40
CA ALA A 296 30.06 -1.34 -7.04
C ALA A 296 29.64 -0.23 -6.08
N VAL A 297 28.99 -0.64 -5.00
CA VAL A 297 28.38 0.27 -4.03
C VAL A 297 29.29 0.38 -2.82
N SER A 298 29.82 1.58 -2.55
CA SER A 298 30.66 1.83 -1.38
C SER A 298 29.85 1.76 -0.10
N ALA A 299 30.26 0.92 0.86
CA ALA A 299 29.62 0.81 2.16
C ALA A 299 29.63 2.14 2.93
N GLU A 300 30.65 2.97 2.73
CA GLU A 300 30.82 4.29 3.34
C GLU A 300 29.89 5.32 2.73
N ALA A 301 29.68 5.26 1.41
CA ALA A 301 28.74 6.16 0.73
C ALA A 301 27.28 5.79 1.02
N LEU A 302 26.97 4.50 1.15
CA LEU A 302 25.65 4.03 1.60
C LEU A 302 25.36 4.48 3.04
N LYS A 303 26.36 4.44 3.93
CA LYS A 303 26.24 4.95 5.31
C LYS A 303 26.03 6.47 5.34
N GLU A 304 26.68 7.22 4.47
CA GLU A 304 26.55 8.69 4.41
C GLU A 304 25.19 9.10 3.85
N TRP A 305 24.70 8.43 2.80
CA TRP A 305 23.35 8.65 2.27
C TRP A 305 22.27 8.43 3.34
N VAL A 306 22.36 7.32 4.08
CA VAL A 306 21.46 7.01 5.20
C VAL A 306 21.52 8.07 6.30
N ARG A 307 22.68 8.72 6.51
CA ARG A 307 22.81 9.81 7.48
C ARG A 307 22.17 11.11 6.99
N THR A 308 22.31 11.44 5.71
CA THR A 308 21.72 12.64 5.11
C THR A 308 20.21 12.53 4.85
N ALA A 309 19.65 11.32 4.85
CA ALA A 309 18.22 11.07 4.76
C ALA A 309 17.47 11.19 6.12
N ARG A 310 18.19 11.52 7.21
CA ARG A 310 17.63 11.87 8.53
C ARG A 310 17.27 13.35 8.63
#